data_AF-A0AAV0L9N6-F1
#
_entry.id   AF-A0AAV0L9N6-F1
#
_cell.length_a   1.000
_cell.length_b   1.000
_cell.length_c   1.000
_cell.angle_alpha   90.00
_cell.angle_beta   90.00
_cell.angle_gamma   90.00
#
_symmetry.space_group_name_H-M   'P 1'
#
loop_
_entity.id
_entity.type
_entity.pdbx_description
1 polymer ?
#
loop_
_entity_poly.entity_id
_entity_poly.type
_entity_poly.pdbx_seq_one_letter_code
_entity_poly.pdbx_strand_id
1 'polypeptide(L)'
;MNYWPALSCNLKECQEPLFDYISFLSINGTKTAKVNYEANGWVVHQVSDIWAKTSPDRGEAVWAFWPMGGAWLCTHLWEHFVYSMDTDFLKNKAYPLLEGCVQFLLSWLIKGPGRYLETNPSTSPEHMFIAPDGKQASVSYSTTMDTSIIKEVFSEILSAAEILGRTDDELIQKVREAQQQLPPTKISRDGTIMEWALDFIDPDIHHRHLSHLFGVFPGHTITLQKNPDLSKAAENTLTKRGEVGPGWSTMWKAALWARLHRKEEAYRMVKHLFVLVDPAHESEYEGGLYSNLFTSHPPFQIDANFGFSAAIAEMLVQSTVKDLYLLPALPRDKWPNGCVKGLKARGGVTVNVCWKEGDLHEVGLWSTDGNRIQRLHYGGRTVNASLLSCKIYTFDSELRCIRTYSLSQVASC
;
A
#
# COMPACT_ATOMS: atom_id res chain seq x y z
N MET A 1 -1.58 -7.65 2.64
CA MET A 1 -2.29 -8.00 1.39
C MET A 1 -3.78 -8.27 1.62
N ASN A 2 -4.17 -9.13 2.57
CA ASN A 2 -5.57 -9.56 2.76
C ASN A 2 -6.59 -8.43 2.89
N TYR A 3 -6.21 -7.30 3.51
CA TYR A 3 -7.10 -6.16 3.73
C TYR A 3 -6.99 -5.05 2.66
N TRP A 4 -6.15 -5.21 1.63
CA TRP A 4 -6.04 -4.23 0.54
C TRP A 4 -7.36 -3.96 -0.20
N PRO A 5 -8.20 -4.98 -0.54
CA PRO A 5 -9.45 -4.69 -1.25
C PRO A 5 -10.54 -4.12 -0.34
N ALA A 6 -10.40 -4.19 0.98
CA ALA A 6 -11.50 -3.92 1.91
C ALA A 6 -12.10 -2.52 1.71
N LEU A 7 -11.27 -1.51 1.46
CA LEU A 7 -11.73 -0.14 1.26
C LEU A 7 -12.18 0.11 -0.17
N SER A 8 -11.28 -0.08 -1.16
CA SER A 8 -11.56 0.22 -2.56
C SER A 8 -12.74 -0.59 -3.13
N CYS A 9 -12.94 -1.82 -2.64
CA CYS A 9 -14.04 -2.69 -3.05
C CYS A 9 -15.27 -2.61 -2.13
N ASN A 10 -15.37 -1.57 -1.28
CA ASN A 10 -16.56 -1.24 -0.49
C ASN A 10 -16.98 -2.32 0.53
N LEU A 11 -16.01 -2.82 1.29
CA LEU A 11 -16.15 -3.81 2.36
C LEU A 11 -15.47 -3.30 3.65
N LYS A 12 -15.71 -2.03 4.01
CA LYS A 12 -14.95 -1.33 5.06
C LYS A 12 -15.12 -1.99 6.44
N GLU A 13 -16.29 -2.56 6.71
CA GLU A 13 -16.63 -3.31 7.92
C GLU A 13 -15.73 -4.54 8.11
N CYS A 14 -15.21 -5.11 7.02
CA CYS A 14 -14.28 -6.24 7.10
C CYS A 14 -12.93 -5.85 7.71
N GLN A 15 -12.61 -4.56 7.88
CA GLN A 15 -11.38 -4.13 8.56
C GLN A 15 -11.51 -4.05 10.09
N GLU A 16 -12.71 -4.10 10.66
CA GLU A 16 -12.91 -4.02 12.12
C GLU A 16 -12.07 -5.06 12.89
N PRO A 17 -12.03 -6.36 12.49
CA PRO A 17 -11.20 -7.35 13.16
C PRO A 17 -9.70 -7.02 13.12
N LEU A 18 -9.22 -6.36 12.05
CA LEU A 18 -7.83 -5.93 11.96
C LEU A 18 -7.52 -4.84 12.99
N PHE A 19 -8.43 -3.89 13.19
CA PHE A 19 -8.22 -2.80 14.14
C PHE A 19 -8.21 -3.28 15.59
N ASP A 20 -9.04 -4.26 15.91
CA ASP A 20 -9.02 -4.92 17.21
C ASP A 20 -7.72 -5.71 17.40
N TYR A 21 -7.29 -6.43 16.37
CA TYR A 21 -6.02 -7.13 16.40
C TYR A 21 -4.82 -6.18 16.59
N ILE A 22 -4.77 -5.05 15.88
CA ILE A 22 -3.75 -4.00 16.07
C ILE A 22 -3.79 -3.45 17.51
N SER A 23 -4.98 -3.33 18.11
CA SER A 23 -5.12 -2.88 19.50
C SER A 23 -4.53 -3.88 20.50
N PHE A 24 -4.72 -5.19 20.27
CA PHE A 24 -4.09 -6.22 21.11
C PHE A 24 -2.56 -6.24 20.90
N LEU A 25 -2.12 -6.11 19.65
CA LEU A 25 -0.71 -6.01 19.30
C LEU A 25 -0.04 -4.79 19.93
N SER A 26 -0.70 -3.64 20.02
CA SER A 26 -0.08 -2.45 20.63
C SER A 26 0.16 -2.63 22.13
N ILE A 27 -0.74 -3.31 22.82
CA ILE A 27 -0.58 -3.63 24.25
C ILE A 27 0.61 -4.57 24.45
N ASN A 28 0.65 -5.70 23.74
CA ASN A 28 1.74 -6.67 23.86
C ASN A 28 3.07 -6.12 23.33
N GLY A 29 3.02 -5.36 22.23
CA GLY A 29 4.15 -4.74 21.55
C GLY A 29 4.87 -3.70 22.39
N THR A 30 4.17 -3.08 23.36
CA THR A 30 4.80 -2.19 24.35
C THR A 30 5.83 -2.93 25.21
N LYS A 31 5.51 -4.17 25.62
CA LYS A 31 6.45 -5.02 26.37
C LYS A 31 7.65 -5.41 25.52
N THR A 32 7.42 -5.78 24.25
CA THR A 32 8.49 -6.12 23.32
C THR A 32 9.40 -4.92 23.04
N ALA A 33 8.85 -3.73 22.80
CA ALA A 33 9.64 -2.51 22.61
C ALA A 33 10.57 -2.24 23.80
N LYS A 34 10.03 -2.34 25.02
CA LYS A 34 10.80 -2.13 26.25
C LYS A 34 11.88 -3.20 26.49
N VAL A 35 11.54 -4.49 26.34
CA VAL A 35 12.44 -5.59 26.70
C VAL A 35 13.52 -5.81 25.65
N ASN A 36 13.18 -5.73 24.37
CA ASN A 36 14.11 -6.06 23.29
C ASN A 36 14.95 -4.85 22.85
N TYR A 37 14.42 -3.63 22.99
CA TYR A 37 15.02 -2.43 22.40
C TYR A 37 15.20 -1.28 23.38
N GLU A 38 14.76 -1.43 24.64
CA GLU A 38 14.73 -0.32 25.62
C GLU A 38 14.02 0.93 25.06
N ALA A 39 13.05 0.71 24.17
CA ALA A 39 12.37 1.75 23.40
C ALA A 39 10.97 2.06 23.97
N ASN A 40 10.49 3.26 23.67
CA ASN A 40 9.11 3.66 23.93
C ASN A 40 8.16 3.12 22.86
N GLY A 41 6.85 3.33 23.05
CA GLY A 41 5.85 2.93 22.06
C GLY A 41 5.65 1.42 22.00
N TRP A 42 5.24 0.92 20.82
CA TRP A 42 5.03 -0.50 20.58
C TRP A 42 5.57 -0.96 19.22
N VAL A 43 5.99 -2.22 19.15
CA VAL A 43 6.56 -2.85 17.95
C VAL A 43 5.95 -4.22 17.71
N VAL A 44 5.85 -4.60 16.43
CA VAL A 44 5.49 -5.95 15.98
C VAL A 44 6.42 -6.31 14.83
N HIS A 45 6.84 -7.57 14.78
CA HIS A 45 7.73 -8.09 13.75
C HIS A 45 6.96 -8.73 12.59
N GLN A 46 7.58 -9.62 11.83
CA GLN A 46 7.04 -10.24 10.63
C GLN A 46 5.94 -11.28 10.88
N VAL A 47 5.94 -11.95 12.05
CA VAL A 47 4.97 -13.01 12.40
C VAL A 47 4.21 -12.65 13.67
N SER A 48 2.90 -12.91 13.64
CA SER A 48 2.03 -12.90 14.80
C SER A 48 1.03 -14.05 14.75
N ASP A 49 0.25 -14.22 15.81
CA ASP A 49 -0.70 -15.31 16.00
C ASP A 49 -1.94 -14.84 16.80
N ILE A 50 -2.86 -15.75 17.12
CA ILE A 50 -4.08 -15.44 17.88
C ILE A 50 -3.81 -14.81 19.26
N TRP A 51 -2.61 -15.00 19.81
CA TRP A 51 -2.20 -14.42 21.09
C TRP A 51 -1.62 -13.02 20.95
N ALA A 52 -1.66 -12.45 19.74
CA ALA A 52 -1.05 -11.17 19.40
C ALA A 52 0.44 -11.14 19.78
N LYS A 53 1.19 -12.19 19.41
CA LYS A 53 2.65 -12.23 19.55
C LYS A 53 3.30 -11.05 18.82
N THR A 54 4.24 -10.37 19.48
CA THR A 54 4.89 -9.17 18.92
C THR A 54 6.41 -9.25 18.83
N SER A 55 7.05 -10.22 19.51
CA SER A 55 8.49 -10.47 19.43
C SER A 55 8.88 -11.06 18.07
N PRO A 56 10.15 -10.95 17.65
CA PRO A 56 10.64 -11.64 16.46
C PRO A 56 10.42 -13.15 16.61
N ASP A 57 10.19 -13.85 15.49
CA ASP A 57 10.11 -15.32 15.50
C ASP A 57 11.51 -15.96 15.43
N ARG A 58 11.60 -17.24 15.75
CA ARG A 58 12.87 -18.00 15.65
C ARG A 58 13.31 -18.11 14.18
N GLY A 59 14.61 -18.08 13.91
CA GLY A 59 15.19 -18.45 12.60
C GLY A 59 16.20 -17.44 12.07
N GLU A 60 16.33 -17.35 10.74
CA GLU A 60 17.37 -16.53 10.11
C GLU A 60 17.02 -15.05 10.10
N ALA A 61 18.02 -14.20 10.36
CA ALA A 61 17.81 -12.75 10.49
C ALA A 61 17.15 -12.12 9.26
N VAL A 62 17.36 -12.67 8.06
CA VAL A 62 16.82 -12.16 6.78
C VAL A 62 15.29 -12.00 6.76
N TRP A 63 14.59 -12.80 7.56
CA TRP A 63 13.14 -12.71 7.75
C TRP A 63 12.76 -12.54 9.21
N ALA A 64 13.53 -13.11 10.15
CA ALA A 64 13.21 -13.11 11.57
C ALA A 64 13.33 -11.72 12.23
N PHE A 65 14.30 -10.92 11.77
CA PHE A 65 14.59 -9.61 12.36
C PHE A 65 14.07 -8.49 11.45
N TRP A 66 12.77 -8.19 11.58
CA TRP A 66 12.14 -7.11 10.83
C TRP A 66 11.11 -6.35 11.70
N PRO A 67 11.51 -5.28 12.40
CA PRO A 67 10.67 -4.57 13.39
C PRO A 67 9.70 -3.54 12.79
N MET A 68 9.24 -3.74 11.55
CA MET A 68 8.37 -2.80 10.83
C MET A 68 6.94 -3.32 10.62
N GLY A 69 6.60 -4.51 11.12
CA GLY A 69 5.27 -5.09 10.95
C GLY A 69 4.16 -4.25 11.57
N GLY A 70 4.39 -3.73 12.79
CA GLY A 70 3.45 -2.84 13.45
C GLY A 70 3.24 -1.53 12.70
N ALA A 71 4.32 -0.97 12.14
CA ALA A 71 4.28 0.26 11.37
C ALA A 71 3.56 0.08 10.03
N TRP A 72 3.79 -1.03 9.31
CA TRP A 72 3.02 -1.34 8.11
C TRP A 72 1.54 -1.56 8.44
N LEU A 73 1.22 -2.29 9.52
CA LEU A 73 -0.18 -2.46 9.95
C LEU A 73 -0.87 -1.12 10.25
N CYS A 74 -0.15 -0.16 10.83
CA CYS A 74 -0.70 1.17 11.13
C CYS A 74 -1.18 1.93 9.89
N THR A 75 -0.62 1.68 8.71
CA THR A 75 -1.08 2.37 7.49
C THR A 75 -2.53 2.03 7.15
N HIS A 76 -3.04 0.87 7.60
CA HIS A 76 -4.45 0.52 7.45
C HIS A 76 -5.39 1.42 8.27
N LEU A 77 -4.93 1.98 9.39
CA LEU A 77 -5.70 2.89 10.22
C LEU A 77 -5.93 4.22 9.50
N TRP A 78 -4.87 4.78 8.94
CA TRP A 78 -4.98 6.01 8.15
C TRP A 78 -5.78 5.79 6.87
N GLU A 79 -5.53 4.69 6.17
CA GLU A 79 -6.29 4.31 4.98
C GLU A 79 -7.80 4.23 5.27
N HIS A 80 -8.20 3.61 6.38
CA HIS A 80 -9.61 3.57 6.76
C HIS A 80 -10.20 4.98 6.91
N PHE A 81 -9.50 5.86 7.62
CA PHE A 81 -9.93 7.25 7.78
C PHE A 81 -10.06 7.97 6.44
N VAL A 82 -9.07 7.90 5.54
CA VAL A 82 -9.16 8.65 4.27
C VAL A 82 -10.23 8.12 3.32
N TYR A 83 -10.67 6.87 3.46
CA TYR A 83 -11.79 6.31 2.70
C TYR A 83 -13.17 6.56 3.34
N SER A 84 -13.25 6.64 4.67
CA SER A 84 -14.52 6.85 5.40
C SER A 84 -14.78 8.32 5.74
N MET A 85 -13.72 9.12 5.88
CA MET A 85 -13.71 10.46 6.47
C MET A 85 -14.27 10.51 7.91
N ASP A 86 -14.23 9.38 8.63
CA ASP A 86 -14.74 9.24 9.99
C ASP A 86 -13.75 9.82 11.02
N THR A 87 -14.02 11.05 11.46
CA THR A 87 -13.19 11.75 12.45
C THR A 87 -13.25 11.14 13.85
N ASP A 88 -14.34 10.44 14.19
CA ASP A 88 -14.47 9.79 15.49
C ASP A 88 -13.59 8.53 15.54
N PHE A 89 -13.58 7.74 14.46
CA PHE A 89 -12.61 6.64 14.30
C PHE A 89 -11.17 7.15 14.34
N LEU A 90 -10.88 8.26 13.63
CA LEU A 90 -9.54 8.86 13.62
C LEU A 90 -9.10 9.21 15.04
N LYS A 91 -9.94 9.93 15.78
CA LYS A 91 -9.64 10.43 17.12
C LYS A 91 -9.52 9.30 18.15
N ASN A 92 -10.46 8.35 18.12
CA ASN A 92 -10.64 7.41 19.23
C ASN A 92 -9.90 6.07 19.04
N LYS A 93 -9.58 5.69 17.79
CA LYS A 93 -8.93 4.41 17.49
C LYS A 93 -7.62 4.59 16.72
N ALA A 94 -7.65 5.27 15.57
CA ALA A 94 -6.46 5.35 14.69
C ALA A 94 -5.32 6.16 15.31
N TYR A 95 -5.61 7.38 15.79
CA TYR A 95 -4.58 8.30 16.28
C TYR A 95 -3.82 7.73 17.49
N PRO A 96 -4.47 7.18 18.55
CA PRO A 96 -3.73 6.61 19.68
C PRO A 96 -2.79 5.45 19.29
N LEU A 97 -3.22 4.60 18.34
CA LEU A 97 -2.40 3.50 17.84
C LEU A 97 -1.20 3.99 17.03
N LEU A 98 -1.42 4.96 16.13
CA LEU A 98 -0.37 5.64 15.36
C LEU A 98 0.62 6.35 16.30
N GLU A 99 0.13 7.07 17.31
CA GLU A 99 0.94 7.79 18.29
C GLU A 99 1.91 6.83 19.00
N GLY A 100 1.42 5.69 19.49
CA GLY A 100 2.26 4.66 20.10
C GLY A 100 3.26 4.01 19.14
N CYS A 101 2.89 3.83 17.87
CA CYS A 101 3.81 3.29 16.86
C CYS A 101 4.94 4.29 16.55
N VAL A 102 4.59 5.56 16.39
CA VAL A 102 5.53 6.65 16.11
C VAL A 102 6.52 6.85 17.25
N GLN A 103 6.09 6.70 18.51
CA GLN A 103 7.00 6.71 19.66
C GLN A 103 8.08 5.63 19.57
N PHE A 104 7.72 4.43 19.10
CA PHE A 104 8.69 3.36 18.83
C PHE A 104 9.61 3.74 17.68
N LEU A 105 9.07 4.18 16.53
CA LEU A 105 9.88 4.54 15.37
C LEU A 105 10.89 5.66 15.69
N LEU A 106 10.51 6.68 16.46
CA LEU A 106 11.43 7.72 16.93
C LEU A 106 12.51 7.19 17.87
N SER A 107 12.17 6.19 18.71
CA SER A 107 13.15 5.54 19.60
C SER A 107 14.07 4.57 18.84
N TRP A 108 13.58 3.98 17.75
CA TRP A 108 14.31 3.04 16.90
C TRP A 108 15.32 3.72 15.98
N LEU A 109 15.02 4.95 15.56
CA LEU A 109 15.90 5.76 14.74
C LEU A 109 17.13 6.22 15.54
N ILE A 110 18.32 5.90 15.03
CA ILE A 110 19.60 6.34 15.60
C ILE A 110 20.30 7.32 14.65
N LYS A 111 21.21 8.15 15.18
CA LYS A 111 22.05 9.00 14.33
C LYS A 111 23.05 8.13 13.57
N GLY A 112 22.98 8.15 12.24
CA GLY A 112 23.98 7.53 11.37
C GLY A 112 25.29 8.32 11.33
N PRO A 113 26.32 7.83 10.60
CA PRO A 113 27.59 8.53 10.42
C PRO A 113 27.46 9.88 9.69
N GLY A 114 26.34 10.10 8.99
CA GLY A 114 26.03 11.33 8.27
C GLY A 114 24.97 12.20 8.94
N ARG A 115 24.21 12.92 8.11
CA ARG A 115 23.10 13.80 8.56
C ARG A 115 21.77 13.06 8.79
N TYR A 116 21.74 11.75 8.55
CA TYR A 116 20.49 10.99 8.51
C TYR A 116 20.25 10.22 9.82
N LEU A 117 18.97 10.06 10.15
CA LEU A 117 18.50 9.11 11.13
C LEU A 117 18.31 7.75 10.44
N GLU A 118 18.89 6.71 11.01
CA GLU A 118 19.01 5.38 10.40
C GLU A 118 18.32 4.32 11.23
N THR A 119 17.85 3.24 10.59
CA THR A 119 17.46 2.01 11.27
C THR A 119 18.64 1.05 11.27
N ASN A 120 18.99 0.50 12.44
CA ASN A 120 20.06 -0.48 12.55
C ASN A 120 19.83 -1.37 13.78
N PRO A 121 19.66 -2.70 13.61
CA PRO A 121 19.76 -3.44 12.36
C PRO A 121 18.54 -3.27 11.44
N SER A 122 18.72 -3.49 10.14
CA SER A 122 17.66 -3.37 9.12
C SER A 122 17.77 -4.47 8.06
N THR A 123 16.62 -5.00 7.63
CA THR A 123 16.50 -6.09 6.65
C THR A 123 15.51 -5.69 5.55
N SER A 124 15.59 -6.35 4.38
CA SER A 124 14.58 -6.23 3.32
C SER A 124 13.96 -7.61 3.14
N PRO A 125 12.77 -7.89 3.72
CA PRO A 125 12.15 -9.20 3.67
C PRO A 125 12.02 -9.72 2.23
N GLU A 126 12.44 -10.94 1.88
CA GLU A 126 13.30 -11.88 2.62
C GLU A 126 14.61 -12.07 1.85
N HIS A 127 15.26 -10.96 1.53
CA HIS A 127 16.29 -10.86 0.53
C HIS A 127 17.69 -10.65 1.11
N MET A 128 18.68 -11.28 0.48
CA MET A 128 20.10 -11.18 0.80
C MET A 128 20.78 -10.21 -0.16
N PHE A 129 21.96 -9.70 0.22
CA PHE A 129 22.88 -8.96 -0.64
C PHE A 129 24.30 -9.53 -0.51
N ILE A 130 25.19 -9.24 -1.47
CA ILE A 130 26.62 -9.53 -1.31
C ILE A 130 27.31 -8.36 -0.59
N ALA A 131 27.87 -8.65 0.58
CA ALA A 131 28.63 -7.71 1.39
C ALA A 131 30.02 -7.41 0.79
N PRO A 132 30.71 -6.34 1.24
CA PRO A 132 32.03 -5.97 0.71
C PRO A 132 33.13 -7.04 0.84
N ASP A 133 32.96 -8.00 1.75
CA ASP A 133 33.86 -9.15 1.91
C ASP A 133 33.56 -10.32 0.94
N GLY A 134 32.58 -10.14 0.04
CA GLY A 134 32.16 -11.12 -0.96
C GLY A 134 31.17 -12.17 -0.46
N LYS A 135 30.72 -12.10 0.80
CA LYS A 135 29.76 -13.06 1.36
C LYS A 135 28.33 -12.56 1.29
N GLN A 136 27.37 -13.48 1.29
CA GLN A 136 25.96 -13.11 1.46
C GLN A 136 25.69 -12.61 2.87
N ALA A 137 24.91 -11.53 2.97
CA ALA A 137 24.40 -10.97 4.21
C ALA A 137 22.96 -10.49 4.01
N SER A 138 22.20 -10.34 5.10
CA SER A 138 20.81 -9.82 5.06
C SER A 138 20.58 -8.61 5.94
N VAL A 139 21.46 -8.42 6.93
CA VAL A 139 21.34 -7.36 7.92
C VAL A 139 22.26 -6.22 7.53
N SER A 140 21.67 -5.05 7.37
CA SER A 140 22.34 -3.80 7.07
C SER A 140 21.75 -2.67 7.92
N TYR A 141 21.73 -1.46 7.38
CA TYR A 141 21.10 -0.29 7.98
C TYR A 141 20.20 0.38 6.94
N SER A 142 19.09 0.97 7.38
CA SER A 142 18.21 1.82 6.58
C SER A 142 17.84 1.23 5.21
N THR A 143 17.29 0.01 5.17
CA THR A 143 16.73 -0.51 3.92
C THR A 143 15.66 0.44 3.38
N THR A 144 15.47 0.42 2.06
CA THR A 144 14.46 1.28 1.43
C THR A 144 13.05 0.95 1.94
N MET A 145 12.79 -0.29 2.34
CA MET A 145 11.50 -0.66 2.94
C MET A 145 11.28 0.03 4.29
N ASP A 146 12.23 -0.08 5.23
CA ASP A 146 12.13 0.55 6.56
C ASP A 146 11.89 2.06 6.42
N THR A 147 12.74 2.73 5.64
CA THR A 147 12.65 4.19 5.46
C THR A 147 11.36 4.61 4.77
N SER A 148 10.84 3.81 3.82
CA SER A 148 9.56 4.09 3.16
C SER A 148 8.37 3.92 4.10
N ILE A 149 8.36 2.88 4.95
CA ILE A 149 7.30 2.65 5.94
C ILE A 149 7.31 3.76 7.00
N ILE A 150 8.49 4.10 7.55
CA ILE A 150 8.61 5.17 8.55
C ILE A 150 8.13 6.50 7.96
N LYS A 151 8.51 6.80 6.71
CA LYS A 151 8.09 8.03 6.03
C LYS A 151 6.58 8.07 5.80
N GLU A 152 5.96 6.94 5.47
CA GLU A 152 4.49 6.84 5.35
C GLU A 152 3.84 7.14 6.71
N VAL A 153 4.16 6.38 7.76
CA VAL A 153 3.58 6.53 9.10
C VAL A 153 3.80 7.93 9.69
N PHE A 154 4.98 8.53 9.48
CA PHE A 154 5.24 9.91 9.87
C PHE A 154 4.33 10.90 9.12
N SER A 155 4.10 10.70 7.83
CA SER A 155 3.19 11.56 7.06
C SER A 155 1.74 11.39 7.53
N GLU A 156 1.33 10.17 7.89
CA GLU A 156 0.00 9.86 8.41
C GLU A 156 -0.26 10.54 9.76
N ILE A 157 0.65 10.40 10.74
CA ILE A 157 0.45 11.02 12.06
C ILE A 157 0.47 12.55 11.98
N LEU A 158 1.31 13.15 11.12
CA LEU A 158 1.33 14.60 10.92
C LEU A 158 -0.01 15.08 10.33
N SER A 159 -0.55 14.36 9.35
CA SER A 159 -1.84 14.67 8.73
C SER A 159 -3.00 14.49 9.73
N ALA A 160 -2.97 13.42 10.52
CA ALA A 160 -3.95 13.17 11.56
C ALA A 160 -3.91 14.24 12.66
N ALA A 161 -2.71 14.68 13.06
CA ALA A 161 -2.54 15.75 14.04
C ALA A 161 -3.06 17.08 13.53
N GLU A 162 -2.86 17.42 12.25
CA GLU A 162 -3.45 18.61 11.63
C GLU A 162 -4.98 18.58 11.71
N ILE A 163 -5.60 17.45 11.36
CA ILE A 163 -7.06 17.29 11.38
C ILE A 163 -7.63 17.37 12.80
N LEU A 164 -6.92 16.83 13.79
CA LEU A 164 -7.35 16.82 15.18
C LEU A 164 -6.93 18.07 15.98
N GLY A 165 -6.22 19.03 15.36
CA GLY A 165 -5.74 20.23 16.03
C GLY A 165 -4.64 19.96 17.07
N ARG A 166 -3.80 18.95 16.83
CA ARG A 166 -2.70 18.49 17.70
C ARG A 166 -1.30 18.80 17.14
N THR A 167 -1.20 19.79 16.26
CA THR A 167 0.06 20.10 15.55
C THR A 167 1.19 20.56 16.47
N ASP A 168 0.85 21.11 17.64
CA ASP A 168 1.79 21.69 18.60
C ASP A 168 2.27 20.68 19.65
N ASP A 169 1.77 19.43 19.60
CA ASP A 169 2.22 18.36 20.49
C ASP A 169 3.72 18.10 20.29
N GLU A 170 4.45 17.90 21.39
CA GLU A 170 5.92 17.69 21.37
C GLU A 170 6.31 16.51 20.47
N LEU A 171 5.52 15.43 20.48
CA LEU A 171 5.75 14.27 19.62
C LEU A 171 5.70 14.65 18.13
N ILE A 172 4.73 15.47 17.73
CA ILE A 172 4.52 15.89 16.33
C ILE A 172 5.68 16.78 15.86
N GLN A 173 6.22 17.62 16.73
CA GLN A 173 7.43 18.39 16.43
C GLN A 173 8.65 17.49 16.21
N LYS A 174 8.86 16.49 17.09
CA LYS A 174 9.93 15.49 16.92
C LYS A 174 9.78 14.70 15.61
N VAL A 175 8.56 14.32 15.24
CA VAL A 175 8.29 13.64 13.96
C VAL A 175 8.67 14.53 12.79
N ARG A 176 8.27 15.80 12.81
CA ARG A 176 8.57 16.76 11.72
C ARG A 176 10.08 16.93 11.53
N GLU A 177 10.84 17.03 12.62
CA GLU A 177 12.30 17.11 12.60
C GLU A 177 12.96 15.81 12.10
N ALA A 178 12.48 14.66 12.59
CA ALA A 178 13.01 13.35 12.22
C ALA A 178 12.74 13.02 10.74
N GLN A 179 11.55 13.37 10.22
CA GLN A 179 11.17 13.10 8.83
C GLN A 179 12.10 13.78 7.81
N GLN A 180 12.61 14.98 8.12
CA GLN A 180 13.58 15.69 7.27
C GLN A 180 14.98 15.05 7.27
N GLN A 181 15.25 14.22 8.27
CA GLN A 181 16.51 13.51 8.46
C GLN A 181 16.41 12.03 8.03
N LEU A 182 15.29 11.58 7.45
CA LEU A 182 15.23 10.23 6.88
C LEU A 182 16.05 10.15 5.58
N PRO A 183 16.75 9.02 5.34
CA PRO A 183 17.44 8.78 4.08
C PRO A 183 16.46 8.85 2.88
N PRO A 184 16.85 9.50 1.77
CA PRO A 184 16.03 9.49 0.57
C PRO A 184 16.12 8.13 -0.13
N THR A 185 15.05 7.74 -0.83
CA THR A 185 15.09 6.65 -1.80
C THR A 185 16.05 7.02 -2.94
N LYS A 186 16.92 6.09 -3.32
CA LYS A 186 17.97 6.30 -4.33
C LYS A 186 17.80 5.35 -5.52
N ILE A 187 18.36 5.78 -6.65
CA ILE A 187 18.43 5.00 -7.88
C ILE A 187 19.82 4.35 -7.95
N SER A 188 19.88 3.03 -8.18
CA SER A 188 21.10 2.26 -8.33
C SER A 188 21.79 2.52 -9.67
N ARG A 189 23.03 2.05 -9.83
CA ARG A 189 23.80 2.24 -11.08
C ARG A 189 23.14 1.60 -12.31
N ASP A 190 22.39 0.52 -12.12
CA ASP A 190 21.62 -0.16 -13.18
C ASP A 190 20.23 0.47 -13.43
N GLY A 191 19.93 1.60 -12.78
CA GLY A 191 18.70 2.36 -13.00
C GLY A 191 17.47 1.81 -12.28
N THR A 192 17.63 0.88 -11.34
CA THR A 192 16.54 0.39 -10.46
C THR A 192 16.44 1.20 -9.16
N ILE A 193 15.39 1.00 -8.37
CA ILE A 193 15.36 1.51 -6.98
C ILE A 193 16.34 0.68 -6.14
N MET A 194 17.23 1.35 -5.42
CA MET A 194 18.11 0.67 -4.47
C MET A 194 17.29 -0.01 -3.38
N GLU A 195 17.54 -1.30 -3.13
CA GLU A 195 16.86 -2.05 -2.07
C GLU A 195 17.46 -1.78 -0.69
N TRP A 196 18.78 -1.60 -0.61
CA TRP A 196 19.54 -1.32 0.60
C TRP A 196 20.11 0.10 0.59
N ALA A 197 20.68 0.54 1.74
CA ALA A 197 21.29 1.87 1.86
C ALA A 197 22.50 2.08 0.91
N LEU A 198 23.15 0.99 0.50
CA LEU A 198 24.24 0.96 -0.47
C LEU A 198 23.83 0.13 -1.70
N ASP A 199 24.49 0.41 -2.83
CA ASP A 199 24.24 -0.27 -4.10
C ASP A 199 24.97 -1.63 -4.10
N PHE A 200 24.49 -2.54 -3.26
CA PHE A 200 25.04 -3.89 -3.12
C PHE A 200 24.72 -4.76 -4.34
N ILE A 201 25.53 -5.80 -4.54
CA ILE A 201 25.25 -6.80 -5.57
C ILE A 201 24.08 -7.66 -5.09
N ASP A 202 23.11 -7.82 -5.98
CA ASP A 202 21.91 -8.63 -5.81
C ASP A 202 22.22 -10.10 -6.18
N PRO A 203 22.22 -11.04 -5.22
CA PRO A 203 22.47 -12.46 -5.49
C PRO A 203 21.26 -13.19 -6.10
N ASP A 204 20.05 -12.62 -6.03
CA ASP A 204 18.80 -13.21 -6.53
C ASP A 204 17.96 -12.11 -7.22
N ILE A 205 18.34 -11.79 -8.45
CA ILE A 205 17.70 -10.70 -9.21
C ILE A 205 16.19 -10.92 -9.42
N HIS A 206 15.71 -12.16 -9.31
CA HIS A 206 14.30 -12.56 -9.49
C HIS A 206 13.58 -12.83 -8.16
N HIS A 207 14.15 -12.36 -7.04
CA HIS A 207 13.57 -12.56 -5.72
C HIS A 207 12.08 -12.19 -5.68
N ARG A 208 11.29 -13.04 -5.04
CA ARG A 208 9.82 -12.92 -5.02
C ARG A 208 9.30 -11.66 -4.31
N HIS A 209 10.06 -11.09 -3.37
CA HIS A 209 9.68 -9.86 -2.67
C HIS A 209 10.10 -8.58 -3.42
N LEU A 210 9.26 -7.56 -3.29
CA LEU A 210 9.48 -6.21 -3.83
C LEU A 210 9.42 -5.17 -2.70
N SER A 211 10.00 -5.50 -1.55
CA SER A 211 9.91 -4.76 -0.30
C SER A 211 10.29 -3.28 -0.43
N HIS A 212 11.33 -2.99 -1.22
CA HIS A 212 11.78 -1.63 -1.53
C HIS A 212 10.86 -0.84 -2.48
N LEU A 213 9.81 -1.46 -3.03
CA LEU A 213 8.73 -0.80 -3.78
C LEU A 213 7.49 -0.52 -2.94
N PHE A 214 7.53 -0.75 -1.61
CA PHE A 214 6.44 -0.40 -0.69
C PHE A 214 5.93 1.02 -0.92
N GLY A 215 6.83 1.99 -1.15
CA GLY A 215 6.47 3.39 -1.37
C GLY A 215 5.63 3.68 -2.62
N VAL A 216 5.59 2.75 -3.60
CA VAL A 216 4.71 2.79 -4.77
C VAL A 216 3.35 2.17 -4.44
N PHE A 217 3.38 1.00 -3.79
CA PHE A 217 2.20 0.31 -3.29
C PHE A 217 2.57 -0.69 -2.18
N PRO A 218 1.83 -0.77 -1.06
CA PRO A 218 0.61 -0.03 -0.76
C PRO A 218 0.82 1.40 -0.25
N GLY A 219 2.07 1.84 -0.04
CA GLY A 219 2.39 3.21 0.33
C GLY A 219 2.13 4.23 -0.79
N HIS A 220 2.38 5.50 -0.47
CA HIS A 220 2.08 6.65 -1.33
C HIS A 220 3.24 7.65 -1.43
N THR A 221 4.44 7.26 -0.97
CA THR A 221 5.63 8.12 -0.96
C THR A 221 6.28 8.27 -2.34
N ILE A 222 6.00 7.37 -3.29
CA ILE A 222 6.48 7.41 -4.68
C ILE A 222 5.28 7.42 -5.63
N THR A 223 5.09 8.52 -6.37
CA THR A 223 4.03 8.63 -7.38
C THR A 223 4.54 9.20 -8.69
N LEU A 224 3.86 8.89 -9.80
CA LEU A 224 4.21 9.39 -11.14
C LEU A 224 4.31 10.93 -11.19
N GLN A 225 3.44 11.62 -10.46
CA GLN A 225 3.37 13.08 -10.48
C GLN A 225 4.45 13.73 -9.62
N LYS A 226 4.79 13.13 -8.47
CA LYS A 226 5.75 13.72 -7.52
C LYS A 226 7.19 13.28 -7.81
N ASN A 227 7.37 12.07 -8.35
CA ASN A 227 8.67 11.41 -8.44
C ASN A 227 8.84 10.66 -9.77
N PRO A 228 8.81 11.34 -10.93
CA PRO A 228 8.87 10.65 -12.23
C PRO A 228 10.12 9.78 -12.40
N ASP A 229 11.29 10.22 -11.92
CA ASP A 229 12.53 9.46 -12.01
C ASP A 229 12.49 8.19 -11.14
N LEU A 230 11.95 8.28 -9.91
CA LEU A 230 11.78 7.11 -9.04
C LEU A 230 10.70 6.16 -9.57
N SER A 231 9.63 6.68 -10.18
CA SER A 231 8.63 5.84 -10.85
C SER A 231 9.26 5.09 -12.02
N LYS A 232 10.13 5.73 -12.81
CA LYS A 232 10.85 5.04 -13.88
C LYS A 232 11.81 3.98 -13.33
N ALA A 233 12.51 4.28 -12.25
CA ALA A 233 13.37 3.31 -11.58
C ALA A 233 12.56 2.12 -11.00
N ALA A 234 11.34 2.36 -10.51
CA ALA A 234 10.44 1.30 -10.04
C ALA A 234 9.96 0.39 -11.18
N GLU A 235 9.68 0.94 -12.38
CA GLU A 235 9.43 0.11 -13.57
C GLU A 235 10.64 -0.78 -13.88
N ASN A 236 11.85 -0.21 -13.87
CA ASN A 236 13.06 -0.96 -14.14
C ASN A 236 13.27 -2.06 -13.07
N THR A 237 13.00 -1.77 -11.80
CA THR A 237 13.00 -2.76 -10.71
C THR A 237 12.04 -3.92 -11.01
N LEU A 238 10.79 -3.62 -11.38
CA LEU A 238 9.78 -4.64 -11.69
C LEU A 238 10.20 -5.50 -12.88
N THR A 239 10.74 -4.89 -13.93
CA THR A 239 11.28 -5.61 -15.10
C THR A 239 12.45 -6.51 -14.69
N LYS A 240 13.37 -6.04 -13.84
CA LYS A 240 14.51 -6.83 -13.33
C LYS A 240 14.06 -8.01 -12.48
N ARG A 241 13.10 -7.79 -11.57
CA ARG A 241 12.50 -8.85 -10.72
C ARG A 241 11.71 -9.88 -11.53
N GLY A 242 11.28 -9.54 -12.73
CA GLY A 242 10.61 -10.45 -13.65
C GLY A 242 9.17 -10.78 -13.22
N GLU A 243 8.56 -11.73 -13.93
CA GLU A 243 7.11 -11.98 -13.89
C GLU A 243 6.72 -13.17 -12.99
N VAL A 244 7.68 -14.05 -12.69
CA VAL A 244 7.47 -15.29 -11.93
C VAL A 244 7.42 -15.01 -10.42
N GLY A 245 6.66 -15.82 -9.69
CA GLY A 245 6.61 -15.81 -8.23
C GLY A 245 5.36 -16.51 -7.70
N PRO A 246 5.27 -16.68 -6.37
CA PRO A 246 4.05 -17.16 -5.73
C PRO A 246 2.89 -16.20 -5.98
N GLY A 247 1.65 -16.66 -5.78
CA GLY A 247 0.45 -15.87 -6.09
C GLY A 247 0.48 -14.44 -5.53
N TRP A 248 0.93 -14.26 -4.27
CA TRP A 248 0.97 -12.94 -3.64
C TRP A 248 1.95 -12.00 -4.35
N SER A 249 3.08 -12.52 -4.81
CA SER A 249 4.10 -11.73 -5.52
C SER A 249 3.53 -11.26 -6.85
N THR A 250 2.89 -12.17 -7.59
CA THR A 250 2.22 -11.87 -8.87
C THR A 250 1.16 -10.78 -8.70
N MET A 251 0.34 -10.85 -7.65
CA MET A 251 -0.70 -9.82 -7.42
C MET A 251 -0.16 -8.51 -6.85
N TRP A 252 0.94 -8.53 -6.08
CA TRP A 252 1.62 -7.29 -5.71
C TRP A 252 2.23 -6.60 -6.94
N LYS A 253 2.87 -7.35 -7.85
CA LYS A 253 3.37 -6.85 -9.15
C LYS A 253 2.23 -6.25 -9.98
N ALA A 254 1.06 -6.89 -10.02
CA ALA A 254 -0.11 -6.35 -10.72
C ALA A 254 -0.53 -4.97 -10.19
N ALA A 255 -0.62 -4.80 -8.86
CA ALA A 255 -0.95 -3.52 -8.24
C ALA A 255 0.14 -2.46 -8.45
N LEU A 256 1.42 -2.84 -8.41
CA LEU A 256 2.55 -1.95 -8.67
C LEU A 256 2.54 -1.44 -10.12
N TRP A 257 2.35 -2.33 -11.10
CA TRP A 257 2.20 -1.94 -12.51
C TRP A 257 0.98 -1.05 -12.73
N ALA A 258 -0.14 -1.33 -12.04
CA ALA A 258 -1.32 -0.48 -12.08
C ALA A 258 -1.02 0.94 -11.56
N ARG A 259 -0.30 1.08 -10.43
CA ARG A 259 0.12 2.37 -9.87
C ARG A 259 1.09 3.16 -10.76
N LEU A 260 1.84 2.46 -11.62
CA LEU A 260 2.73 3.06 -12.62
C LEU A 260 2.04 3.32 -13.98
N HIS A 261 0.72 3.08 -14.07
CA HIS A 261 -0.10 3.28 -15.28
C HIS A 261 0.42 2.43 -16.46
N ARG A 262 0.88 1.21 -16.17
CA ARG A 262 1.41 0.22 -17.13
C ARG A 262 0.37 -0.90 -17.29
N LYS A 263 -0.63 -0.62 -18.13
CA LYS A 263 -1.85 -1.43 -18.28
C LYS A 263 -1.57 -2.82 -18.86
N GLU A 264 -0.66 -2.93 -19.82
CA GLU A 264 -0.29 -4.18 -20.46
C GLU A 264 0.41 -5.12 -19.47
N GLU A 265 1.35 -4.60 -18.69
CA GLU A 265 2.09 -5.32 -17.67
C GLU A 265 1.19 -5.75 -16.51
N ALA A 266 0.32 -4.85 -16.01
CA ALA A 266 -0.66 -5.18 -14.98
C ALA A 266 -1.58 -6.32 -15.40
N TYR A 267 -2.13 -6.25 -16.63
CA TYR A 267 -2.96 -7.32 -17.18
C TYR A 267 -2.17 -8.62 -17.40
N ARG A 268 -0.89 -8.53 -17.76
CA ARG A 268 -0.04 -9.72 -17.90
C ARG A 268 0.13 -10.45 -16.56
N MET A 269 0.30 -9.72 -15.45
CA MET A 269 0.32 -10.31 -14.11
C MET A 269 -1.02 -10.93 -13.72
N VAL A 270 -2.13 -10.27 -14.07
CA VAL A 270 -3.47 -10.87 -13.90
C VAL A 270 -3.54 -12.23 -14.57
N LYS A 271 -3.11 -12.36 -15.84
CA LYS A 271 -3.08 -13.66 -16.52
C LYS A 271 -2.15 -14.68 -15.86
N HIS A 272 -1.02 -14.24 -15.31
CA HIS A 272 -0.07 -15.15 -14.63
C HIS A 272 -0.68 -15.80 -13.38
N LEU A 273 -1.71 -15.19 -12.78
CA LEU A 273 -2.45 -15.86 -11.71
C LEU A 273 -3.33 -17.00 -12.24
N PHE A 274 -3.85 -16.90 -13.47
CA PHE A 274 -4.74 -17.90 -14.07
C PHE A 274 -3.97 -19.07 -14.69
N VAL A 275 -3.08 -19.68 -13.90
CA VAL A 275 -2.38 -20.93 -14.21
C VAL A 275 -2.90 -21.99 -13.24
N LEU A 276 -3.36 -23.13 -13.76
CA LEU A 276 -3.84 -24.23 -12.92
C LEU A 276 -2.66 -24.92 -12.25
N VAL A 277 -2.65 -24.93 -10.92
CA VAL A 277 -1.67 -25.65 -10.10
C VAL A 277 -2.23 -27.01 -9.71
N ASP A 278 -1.44 -28.07 -9.94
CA ASP A 278 -1.77 -29.42 -9.53
C ASP A 278 -1.25 -29.65 -8.09
N PRO A 279 -2.14 -29.82 -7.08
CA PRO A 279 -1.72 -30.04 -5.70
C PRO A 279 -0.95 -31.36 -5.51
N ALA A 280 -0.97 -32.29 -6.48
CA ALA A 280 -0.16 -33.50 -6.44
C ALA A 280 1.27 -33.30 -6.97
N HIS A 281 1.54 -32.22 -7.69
CA HIS A 281 2.82 -31.97 -8.39
C HIS A 281 3.27 -30.51 -8.25
N GLU A 282 3.26 -29.99 -7.02
CA GLU A 282 3.64 -28.61 -6.71
C GLU A 282 5.15 -28.37 -6.84
N SER A 283 5.53 -27.21 -7.40
CA SER A 283 6.90 -26.69 -7.38
C SER A 283 7.03 -25.47 -6.47
N GLU A 284 8.22 -25.24 -5.92
CA GLU A 284 8.45 -24.09 -5.02
C GLU A 284 8.14 -22.77 -5.72
N TYR A 285 7.38 -21.91 -5.03
CA TYR A 285 6.99 -20.58 -5.52
C TYR A 285 6.15 -20.59 -6.81
N GLU A 286 5.47 -21.70 -7.11
CA GLU A 286 4.52 -21.83 -8.21
C GLU A 286 3.21 -21.10 -7.91
N GLY A 287 3.19 -19.81 -8.26
CA GLY A 287 1.97 -19.01 -8.24
C GLY A 287 0.95 -19.50 -9.26
N GLY A 288 -0.32 -19.43 -8.88
CA GLY A 288 -1.43 -19.82 -9.74
C GLY A 288 -2.71 -20.03 -8.94
N LEU A 289 -3.64 -20.79 -9.51
CA LEU A 289 -4.93 -21.14 -8.93
C LEU A 289 -5.07 -22.66 -8.89
N TYR A 290 -5.57 -23.18 -7.76
CA TYR A 290 -6.12 -24.52 -7.71
C TYR A 290 -7.48 -24.59 -8.43
N SER A 291 -8.02 -25.78 -8.62
CA SER A 291 -9.30 -26.01 -9.30
C SER A 291 -10.51 -25.35 -8.62
N ASN A 292 -10.41 -25.02 -7.33
CA ASN A 292 -11.41 -24.27 -6.56
C ASN A 292 -11.17 -22.75 -6.55
N LEU A 293 -10.26 -22.24 -7.38
CA LEU A 293 -9.83 -20.84 -7.48
C LEU A 293 -9.13 -20.28 -6.23
N PHE A 294 -8.70 -21.13 -5.30
CA PHE A 294 -7.77 -20.71 -4.26
C PHE A 294 -6.38 -20.49 -4.84
N THR A 295 -5.70 -19.46 -4.37
CA THR A 295 -4.37 -19.11 -4.88
C THR A 295 -3.27 -19.97 -4.26
N SER A 296 -2.26 -20.24 -5.08
CA SER A 296 -1.10 -21.04 -4.70
C SER A 296 0.09 -20.16 -4.34
N HIS A 297 0.74 -20.51 -3.23
CA HIS A 297 2.13 -20.15 -3.01
C HIS A 297 3.11 -21.06 -3.77
N PRO A 298 3.00 -22.41 -3.75
CA PRO A 298 2.18 -23.35 -2.96
C PRO A 298 2.70 -23.56 -1.52
N PRO A 299 1.87 -24.10 -0.59
CA PRO A 299 0.51 -24.58 -0.80
C PRO A 299 -0.50 -23.41 -0.88
N PHE A 300 -1.78 -23.68 -0.64
CA PHE A 300 -2.81 -22.64 -0.53
C PHE A 300 -2.38 -21.48 0.38
N GLN A 301 -2.42 -20.28 -0.18
CA GLN A 301 -2.31 -19.01 0.51
C GLN A 301 -3.39 -18.07 -0.03
N ILE A 302 -4.16 -17.44 0.86
CA ILE A 302 -5.34 -16.62 0.49
C ILE A 302 -4.99 -15.19 0.07
N ASP A 303 -3.77 -14.76 0.35
CA ASP A 303 -3.29 -13.39 0.12
C ASP A 303 -3.55 -12.91 -1.31
N ALA A 304 -3.23 -13.71 -2.32
CA ALA A 304 -3.39 -13.34 -3.71
C ALA A 304 -4.85 -13.33 -4.18
N ASN A 305 -5.75 -14.12 -3.57
CA ASN A 305 -7.18 -13.97 -3.81
C ASN A 305 -7.65 -12.54 -3.45
N PHE A 306 -7.18 -11.99 -2.33
CA PHE A 306 -7.47 -10.60 -1.94
C PHE A 306 -6.67 -9.58 -2.76
N GLY A 307 -5.40 -9.88 -3.04
CA GLY A 307 -4.52 -9.06 -3.87
C GLY A 307 -5.06 -8.87 -5.29
N PHE A 308 -5.67 -9.91 -5.87
CA PHE A 308 -6.34 -9.85 -7.16
C PHE A 308 -7.43 -8.77 -7.17
N SER A 309 -8.38 -8.83 -6.24
CA SER A 309 -9.46 -7.84 -6.14
C SER A 309 -8.93 -6.41 -5.98
N ALA A 310 -7.88 -6.23 -5.18
CA ALA A 310 -7.25 -4.92 -4.99
C ALA A 310 -6.56 -4.43 -6.27
N ALA A 311 -5.82 -5.30 -6.96
CA ALA A 311 -5.14 -4.95 -8.21
C ALA A 311 -6.13 -4.57 -9.31
N ILE A 312 -7.25 -5.29 -9.46
CA ILE A 312 -8.32 -4.93 -10.40
C ILE A 312 -8.90 -3.55 -10.05
N ALA A 313 -9.18 -3.27 -8.77
CA ALA A 313 -9.65 -1.96 -8.35
C ALA A 313 -8.65 -0.85 -8.70
N GLU A 314 -7.36 -1.05 -8.40
CA GLU A 314 -6.26 -0.12 -8.71
C GLU A 314 -6.05 0.09 -10.22
N MET A 315 -6.38 -0.90 -11.08
CA MET A 315 -6.36 -0.72 -12.54
C MET A 315 -7.49 0.18 -13.04
N LEU A 316 -8.64 0.17 -12.36
CA LEU A 316 -9.86 0.84 -12.79
C LEU A 316 -10.05 2.22 -12.15
N VAL A 317 -9.68 2.39 -10.89
CA VAL A 317 -9.83 3.64 -10.12
C VAL A 317 -8.67 3.79 -9.14
N GLN A 318 -7.99 4.94 -9.20
CA GLN A 318 -7.00 5.35 -8.19
C GLN A 318 -7.41 6.68 -7.58
N SER A 319 -7.04 6.95 -6.32
CA SER A 319 -7.44 8.20 -5.67
C SER A 319 -6.47 8.70 -4.62
N THR A 320 -6.43 10.02 -4.46
CA THR A 320 -6.04 10.72 -3.23
C THR A 320 -7.31 11.35 -2.64
N VAL A 321 -7.21 11.97 -1.46
CA VAL A 321 -8.33 12.75 -0.88
C VAL A 321 -8.86 13.84 -1.83
N LYS A 322 -8.02 14.32 -2.78
CA LYS A 322 -8.38 15.39 -3.71
C LYS A 322 -8.49 14.95 -5.17
N ASP A 323 -7.80 13.88 -5.57
CA ASP A 323 -7.64 13.47 -6.96
C ASP A 323 -8.27 12.10 -7.20
N LEU A 324 -9.04 11.95 -8.27
CA LEU A 324 -9.63 10.70 -8.72
C LEU A 324 -9.17 10.41 -10.15
N TYR A 325 -8.45 9.31 -10.34
CA TYR A 325 -7.95 8.88 -11.64
C TYR A 325 -8.83 7.75 -12.17
N LEU A 326 -9.41 7.96 -13.34
CA LEU A 326 -10.35 7.04 -13.97
C LEU A 326 -9.62 6.18 -15.00
N LEU A 327 -9.82 4.86 -14.91
CA LEU A 327 -9.24 3.87 -15.82
C LEU A 327 -7.71 4.00 -16.00
N PRO A 328 -6.93 4.25 -14.93
CA PRO A 328 -5.51 4.60 -15.05
C PRO A 328 -4.66 3.49 -15.68
N ALA A 329 -5.06 2.22 -15.52
CA ALA A 329 -4.37 1.08 -16.11
C ALA A 329 -5.34 0.07 -16.75
N LEU A 330 -6.42 0.54 -17.40
CA LEU A 330 -7.37 -0.32 -18.11
C LEU A 330 -6.71 -0.96 -19.35
N PRO A 331 -6.66 -2.30 -19.48
CA PRO A 331 -6.14 -2.99 -20.66
C PRO A 331 -7.16 -2.91 -21.80
N ARG A 332 -7.16 -1.79 -22.52
CA ARG A 332 -8.18 -1.38 -23.51
C ARG A 332 -8.52 -2.48 -24.53
N ASP A 333 -7.52 -3.14 -25.09
CA ASP A 333 -7.72 -4.17 -26.12
C ASP A 333 -8.26 -5.50 -25.58
N LYS A 334 -8.18 -5.70 -24.26
CA LYS A 334 -8.56 -6.95 -23.59
C LYS A 334 -9.89 -6.81 -22.86
N TRP A 335 -10.17 -5.62 -22.32
CA TRP A 335 -11.44 -5.24 -21.72
C TRP A 335 -12.03 -4.05 -22.47
N PRO A 336 -12.45 -4.21 -23.74
CA PRO A 336 -12.94 -3.08 -24.53
C PRO A 336 -14.25 -2.51 -23.98
N ASN A 337 -15.10 -3.34 -23.38
CA ASN A 337 -16.39 -2.91 -22.86
C ASN A 337 -16.58 -3.44 -21.44
N GLY A 338 -17.08 -2.59 -20.54
CA GLY A 338 -17.34 -3.00 -19.18
C GLY A 338 -17.90 -1.89 -18.31
N CYS A 339 -18.33 -2.28 -17.11
CA CYS A 339 -18.76 -1.38 -16.06
C CYS A 339 -18.34 -1.96 -14.71
N VAL A 340 -17.88 -1.09 -13.81
CA VAL A 340 -17.70 -1.38 -12.40
C VAL A 340 -18.56 -0.41 -11.60
N LYS A 341 -19.22 -0.91 -10.55
CA LYS A 341 -20.11 -0.11 -9.72
C LYS A 341 -19.79 -0.32 -8.25
N GLY A 342 -19.88 0.76 -7.48
CA GLY A 342 -19.75 0.74 -6.02
C GLY A 342 -18.32 0.78 -5.51
N LEU A 343 -17.30 1.03 -6.34
CA LEU A 343 -15.95 1.23 -5.83
C LEU A 343 -15.89 2.45 -4.92
N LYS A 344 -15.03 2.42 -3.91
CA LYS A 344 -14.75 3.58 -3.06
C LYS A 344 -13.47 4.26 -3.49
N ALA A 345 -13.43 5.57 -3.29
CA ALA A 345 -12.25 6.39 -3.43
C ALA A 345 -11.99 7.18 -2.13
N ARG A 346 -10.73 7.52 -1.89
CA ARG A 346 -10.33 8.43 -0.80
C ARG A 346 -11.11 9.74 -0.90
N GLY A 347 -11.41 10.35 0.25
CA GLY A 347 -12.31 11.50 0.36
C GLY A 347 -13.79 11.14 0.59
N GLY A 348 -14.11 9.87 0.86
CA GLY A 348 -15.48 9.43 1.15
C GLY A 348 -16.37 9.24 -0.09
N VAL A 349 -15.79 9.15 -1.29
CA VAL A 349 -16.52 9.13 -2.55
C VAL A 349 -16.81 7.69 -2.98
N THR A 350 -17.99 7.45 -3.55
CA THR A 350 -18.33 6.21 -4.25
C THR A 350 -18.36 6.45 -5.75
N VAL A 351 -17.87 5.47 -6.51
CA VAL A 351 -17.52 5.60 -7.91
C VAL A 351 -18.11 4.44 -8.72
N ASN A 352 -18.85 4.79 -9.76
CA ASN A 352 -19.25 3.89 -10.83
C ASN A 352 -18.53 4.32 -12.10
N VAL A 353 -17.93 3.40 -12.85
CA VAL A 353 -17.26 3.70 -14.12
C VAL A 353 -17.69 2.69 -15.17
N CYS A 354 -18.12 3.19 -16.32
CA CYS A 354 -18.41 2.40 -17.50
C CYS A 354 -17.53 2.86 -18.66
N TRP A 355 -17.10 1.91 -19.48
CA TRP A 355 -16.27 2.16 -20.65
C TRP A 355 -16.74 1.34 -21.85
N LYS A 356 -16.47 1.87 -23.05
CA LYS A 356 -16.77 1.24 -24.34
C LYS A 356 -15.59 1.47 -25.27
N GLU A 357 -15.28 0.46 -26.08
CA GLU A 357 -14.14 0.47 -27.01
C GLU A 357 -12.81 0.89 -26.35
N GLY A 358 -12.64 0.59 -25.06
CA GLY A 358 -11.46 0.91 -24.28
C GLY A 358 -11.39 2.35 -23.75
N ASP A 359 -12.42 3.16 -23.97
CA ASP A 359 -12.51 4.54 -23.50
C ASP A 359 -13.67 4.75 -22.50
N LEU A 360 -13.46 5.68 -21.55
CA LEU A 360 -14.48 6.12 -20.60
C LEU A 360 -15.75 6.48 -21.36
N HIS A 361 -16.86 5.88 -20.95
CA HIS A 361 -18.19 6.19 -21.47
C HIS A 361 -18.96 7.07 -20.49
N GLU A 362 -18.97 6.66 -19.22
CA GLU A 362 -19.72 7.33 -18.17
C GLU A 362 -19.07 7.09 -16.81
N VAL A 363 -19.03 8.11 -15.96
CA VAL A 363 -18.64 7.98 -14.54
C VAL A 363 -19.71 8.59 -13.65
N GLY A 364 -20.16 7.82 -12.65
CA GLY A 364 -21.09 8.25 -11.61
C GLY A 364 -20.39 8.42 -10.28
N LEU A 365 -20.55 9.58 -9.65
CA LEU A 365 -19.88 9.94 -8.39
C LEU A 365 -20.89 10.44 -7.36
N TRP A 366 -20.72 10.01 -6.10
CA TRP A 366 -21.49 10.55 -4.99
C TRP A 366 -20.72 10.45 -3.66
N SER A 367 -21.14 11.30 -2.72
CA SER A 367 -20.71 11.28 -1.32
C SER A 367 -21.95 11.19 -0.44
N THR A 368 -21.92 10.35 0.60
CA THR A 368 -22.98 10.25 1.60
C THR A 368 -22.82 11.28 2.70
N ASP A 369 -21.57 11.59 3.05
CA ASP A 369 -21.23 12.32 4.27
C ASP A 369 -20.51 13.62 3.91
N GLY A 370 -21.32 14.63 3.59
CA GLY A 370 -20.87 16.00 3.35
C GLY A 370 -20.49 16.31 1.90
N ASN A 371 -20.32 17.60 1.65
CA ASN A 371 -19.93 18.12 0.34
C ASN A 371 -18.45 17.88 0.09
N ARG A 372 -18.09 17.52 -1.15
CA ARG A 372 -16.72 17.21 -1.55
C ARG A 372 -16.35 17.95 -2.82
N ILE A 373 -15.06 18.24 -2.99
CA ILE A 373 -14.50 18.71 -4.26
C ILE A 373 -13.47 17.67 -4.69
N GLN A 374 -13.73 17.01 -5.82
CA GLN A 374 -12.86 16.00 -6.38
C GLN A 374 -12.29 16.48 -7.72
N ARG A 375 -10.98 16.36 -7.92
CA ARG A 375 -10.33 16.59 -9.22
C ARG A 375 -10.35 15.28 -9.99
N LEU A 376 -11.11 15.23 -11.08
CA LEU A 376 -11.24 14.06 -11.95
C LEU A 376 -10.14 14.10 -13.00
N HIS A 377 -9.43 12.99 -13.18
CA HIS A 377 -8.36 12.83 -14.17
C HIS A 377 -8.69 11.69 -15.13
N TYR A 378 -8.74 12.00 -16.43
CA TYR A 378 -8.93 11.01 -17.49
C TYR A 378 -8.33 11.50 -18.81
N GLY A 379 -7.51 10.66 -19.47
CA GLY A 379 -6.98 10.96 -20.81
C GLY A 379 -6.22 12.30 -20.93
N GLY A 380 -5.51 12.70 -19.87
CA GLY A 380 -4.81 14.00 -19.80
C GLY A 380 -5.70 15.21 -19.48
N ARG A 381 -7.01 15.01 -19.31
CA ARG A 381 -7.96 16.05 -18.89
C ARG A 381 -8.12 16.06 -17.39
N THR A 382 -8.32 17.26 -16.83
CA THR A 382 -8.61 17.45 -15.42
C THR A 382 -9.81 18.38 -15.24
N VAL A 383 -10.81 17.94 -14.44
CA VAL A 383 -12.00 18.74 -14.11
C VAL A 383 -12.28 18.71 -12.61
N ASN A 384 -12.64 19.84 -12.01
CA ASN A 384 -13.10 19.89 -10.62
C ASN A 384 -14.59 19.57 -10.56
N ALA A 385 -14.94 18.53 -9.80
CA ALA A 385 -16.31 18.13 -9.52
C ALA A 385 -16.70 18.50 -8.09
N SER A 386 -17.65 19.42 -7.95
CA SER A 386 -18.27 19.76 -6.67
C SER A 386 -19.45 18.83 -6.40
N LEU A 387 -19.27 17.88 -5.49
CA LEU A 387 -20.24 16.88 -5.11
C LEU A 387 -21.00 17.35 -3.86
N LEU A 388 -22.30 17.62 -4.00
CA LEU A 388 -23.16 17.83 -2.83
C LEU A 388 -23.52 16.49 -2.20
N SER A 389 -23.65 16.47 -0.88
CA SER A 389 -24.07 15.29 -0.11
C SER A 389 -25.38 14.71 -0.66
N CYS A 390 -25.47 13.39 -0.72
CA CYS A 390 -26.66 12.65 -1.15
C CYS A 390 -27.15 12.97 -2.57
N LYS A 391 -26.26 13.46 -3.46
CA LYS A 391 -26.52 13.59 -4.89
C LYS A 391 -25.54 12.75 -5.69
N ILE A 392 -26.03 12.17 -6.78
CA ILE A 392 -25.22 11.45 -7.75
C ILE A 392 -25.00 12.36 -8.95
N TYR A 393 -23.74 12.49 -9.34
CA TYR A 393 -23.28 13.25 -10.48
C TYR A 393 -22.76 12.30 -11.54
N THR A 394 -23.22 12.47 -12.77
CA THR A 394 -22.80 11.66 -13.91
C THR A 394 -22.01 12.52 -14.88
N PHE A 395 -20.83 12.05 -15.26
CA PHE A 395 -19.97 12.71 -16.25
C PHE A 395 -19.77 11.82 -17.49
N ASP A 396 -19.68 12.45 -18.66
CA ASP A 396 -19.38 11.79 -19.93
C ASP A 396 -17.86 11.56 -20.13
N SER A 397 -17.47 11.06 -21.29
CA SER A 397 -16.06 10.85 -21.71
C SER A 397 -15.22 12.13 -21.76
N GLU A 398 -15.87 13.29 -21.85
CA GLU A 398 -15.27 14.62 -21.83
C GLU A 398 -15.22 15.22 -20.42
N LEU A 399 -15.59 14.44 -19.40
CA LEU A 399 -15.73 14.86 -18.00
C LEU A 399 -16.71 16.02 -17.80
N ARG A 400 -17.72 16.16 -18.68
CA ARG A 400 -18.80 17.14 -18.51
C ARG A 400 -19.92 16.50 -17.70
N CYS A 401 -20.42 17.20 -16.69
CA CYS A 401 -21.56 16.73 -15.91
C CYS A 401 -22.82 16.74 -16.78
N ILE A 402 -23.35 15.55 -17.10
CA ILE A 402 -24.52 15.37 -17.97
C ILE A 402 -25.81 15.10 -17.20
N ARG A 403 -25.72 14.59 -15.96
CA ARG A 403 -26.88 14.33 -15.10
C ARG A 403 -26.56 14.57 -13.63
N THR A 404 -27.56 15.01 -12.89
CA THR A 404 -27.51 15.08 -11.42
C THR A 404 -28.86 14.68 -10.86
N TYR A 405 -28.89 13.76 -9.91
CA TYR A 405 -30.12 13.29 -9.26
C TYR A 405 -29.91 13.01 -7.77
N SER A 406 -31.00 12.97 -7.00
CA SER A 406 -30.95 12.71 -5.56
C SER A 406 -30.74 11.21 -5.29
N LEU A 407 -29.93 10.84 -4.29
CA LEU A 407 -29.77 9.45 -3.87
C LEU A 407 -31.11 8.82 -3.46
N SER A 408 -32.01 9.62 -2.87
CA SER A 408 -33.34 9.16 -2.44
C SER A 408 -34.26 8.71 -3.58
N GLN A 409 -33.97 9.11 -4.82
CA GLN A 409 -34.74 8.71 -6.00
C GLN A 409 -34.26 7.36 -6.59
N VAL A 410 -33.18 6.78 -6.05
CA VAL A 410 -32.52 5.58 -6.57
C VAL A 410 -32.70 4.39 -5.63
N ALA A 411 -33.00 4.64 -4.35
CA ALA A 411 -33.29 3.61 -3.35
C ALA A 411 -34.64 2.89 -3.55
N SER A 412 -35.33 3.13 -4.68
CA SER A 412 -36.60 2.51 -5.06
C SER A 412 -36.50 1.56 -6.26
N CYS A 413 -35.34 0.95 -6.51
CA CYS A 413 -35.18 -0.13 -7.50
C CYS A 413 -34.35 -1.29 -6.93
#